data_AF-A0A7H2NM96-F1
#
_entry.id   AF-A0A7H2NM96-F1
#
_cell.length_a   1.000
_cell.length_b   1.000
_cell.length_c   1.000
_cell.angle_alpha   90.00
_cell.angle_beta   90.00
_cell.angle_gamma   90.00
#
_symmetry.space_group_name_H-M   'P 1'
#
loop_
_entity.id
_entity.type
_entity.pdbx_description
1 polymer ?
#
loop_
_entity_poly.entity_id
_entity_poly.type
_entity_poly.pdbx_seq_one_letter_code
_entity_poly.pdbx_strand_id
1 'polypeptide(L)'
;MNAQKGFTLIELMIVVAIIGILAAIAIPAYQNYIAKSQVSTGLTDITAGKANTETKLAEGLTNKLTNATDVGLQASSNACSSISVSVDTTGLTTIECTLQGTSQISGKKISWERTADSATAGTTGTWRCKTDVADNLRPKSCGAS
;
A
#
# COMPACT_ATOMS: atom_id res chain seq x y z
N MET A 1 3.56 37.53 -49.67
CA MET A 1 2.60 37.55 -48.54
C MET A 1 2.28 36.10 -48.20
N ASN A 2 2.83 35.57 -47.11
CA ASN A 2 2.54 34.20 -46.69
C ASN A 2 1.12 34.18 -46.10
N ALA A 3 0.17 33.57 -46.82
CA ALA A 3 -1.17 33.38 -46.30
C ALA A 3 -1.11 32.42 -45.10
N GLN A 4 -1.29 32.94 -43.88
CA GLN A 4 -1.52 32.11 -42.71
C GLN A 4 -2.82 31.32 -42.93
N LYS A 5 -2.70 30.01 -43.18
CA LYS A 5 -3.85 29.10 -43.14
C LYS A 5 -4.22 28.90 -41.68
N GLY A 6 -5.31 29.55 -41.25
CA GLY A 6 -5.89 29.33 -39.93
C GLY A 6 -6.55 27.95 -39.84
N PHE A 7 -6.63 27.40 -38.63
CA PHE A 7 -7.41 26.20 -38.32
C PHE A 7 -8.90 26.47 -38.48
N THR A 8 -9.66 25.54 -39.05
CA THR A 8 -11.12 25.68 -39.12
C THR A 8 -11.79 25.31 -37.80
N LEU A 9 -12.96 25.90 -37.52
CA LEU A 9 -13.74 25.55 -36.33
C LEU A 9 -14.15 24.08 -36.32
N ILE A 10 -14.41 23.49 -37.49
CA ILE A 10 -14.77 22.07 -37.60
C ILE A 10 -13.59 21.16 -37.29
N GLU A 11 -12.37 21.50 -37.72
CA GLU A 11 -11.17 20.75 -37.36
C GLU A 11 -10.91 20.80 -35.85
N LEU A 12 -11.10 21.97 -35.20
CA LEU A 12 -10.99 22.07 -33.75
C LEU A 12 -12.05 21.22 -33.02
N MET A 13 -13.30 21.22 -33.49
CA MET A 13 -14.36 20.42 -32.88
C MET A 13 -14.07 18.91 -32.94
N ILE A 14 -13.55 18.42 -34.07
CA ILE A 14 -13.18 17.00 -34.22
C ILE A 14 -12.01 16.65 -33.28
N VAL A 15 -11.00 17.51 -33.19
CA VAL A 15 -9.86 17.30 -32.28
C VAL A 15 -10.32 17.22 -30.83
N VAL A 16 -11.21 18.12 -30.39
CA VAL A 16 -11.77 18.10 -29.03
C VAL A 16 -12.57 16.82 -28.78
N ALA A 17 -13.34 16.35 -29.77
CA ALA A 17 -14.10 15.11 -29.65
C ALA A 17 -13.17 13.89 -29.46
N ILE A 18 -12.09 13.79 -30.24
CA ILE A 18 -11.12 12.68 -30.14
C ILE A 18 -10.40 12.74 -28.78
N ILE A 19 -9.94 13.91 -28.35
CA ILE A 19 -9.29 14.09 -27.05
C ILE A 19 -10.24 13.72 -25.91
N GLY A 20 -11.52 14.07 -26.02
CA GLY A 20 -12.56 13.71 -25.05
C GLY A 20 -12.70 12.20 -24.87
N ILE A 21 -12.75 11.43 -25.97
CA ILE A 21 -12.83 9.97 -25.94
C ILE A 21 -11.58 9.36 -25.31
N LEU A 22 -10.39 9.83 -25.70
CA LEU A 22 -9.13 9.33 -25.15
C LEU A 22 -9.01 9.64 -23.65
N ALA A 23 -9.41 10.83 -23.21
CA ALA A 23 -9.37 11.25 -21.81
C ALA A 23 -10.29 10.39 -20.93
N ALA A 24 -11.48 10.03 -21.44
CA ALA A 24 -12.43 9.19 -20.71
C ALA A 24 -11.87 7.80 -20.36
N ILE A 25 -10.98 7.25 -21.19
CA ILE A 25 -10.32 5.95 -20.96
C ILE A 25 -9.01 6.12 -20.18
N ALA A 26 -8.22 7.13 -20.54
CA ALA A 26 -6.88 7.34 -19.99
C ALA A 26 -6.92 7.77 -18.51
N ILE A 27 -7.86 8.62 -18.11
CA ILE A 27 -7.92 9.16 -16.74
C ILE A 27 -8.18 8.04 -15.71
N PRO A 28 -9.22 7.18 -15.85
CA PRO A 28 -9.43 6.07 -14.90
C PRO A 28 -8.26 5.08 -14.87
N ALA A 29 -7.66 4.79 -16.02
CA ALA A 29 -6.51 3.89 -16.11
C ALA A 29 -5.29 4.46 -15.36
N TYR A 30 -5.01 5.76 -15.53
CA TYR A 30 -3.93 6.43 -14.83
C TYR A 30 -4.18 6.51 -13.31
N GLN A 31 -5.41 6.78 -12.88
CA GLN A 31 -5.79 6.76 -11.46
C GLN A 31 -5.56 5.38 -10.83
N ASN A 32 -5.86 4.29 -11.54
CA ASN A 32 -5.57 2.93 -11.09
C ASN A 32 -4.07 2.64 -10.97
N TYR A 33 -3.26 3.16 -11.90
CA TYR A 33 -1.81 3.03 -11.84
C TYR A 33 -1.23 3.74 -10.61
N ILE A 34 -1.67 4.97 -10.34
CA ILE A 34 -1.25 5.73 -9.16
C ILE A 34 -1.69 5.03 -7.87
N ALA A 35 -2.94 4.55 -7.81
CA ALA A 35 -3.44 3.80 -6.66
C ALA A 35 -2.60 2.55 -6.37
N LYS A 36 -2.29 1.74 -7.40
CA LYS A 36 -1.40 0.56 -7.26
C LYS A 36 -0.01 0.93 -6.74
N SER A 37 0.56 2.00 -7.27
CA SER A 37 1.87 2.49 -6.84
C SER A 37 1.84 2.89 -5.37
N GLN A 38 0.84 3.66 -4.95
CA GLN A 38 0.66 4.07 -3.55
C GLN A 38 0.49 2.88 -2.60
N VAL A 39 -0.28 1.86 -2.99
CA VAL A 39 -0.44 0.63 -2.19
C VAL A 39 0.89 -0.11 -2.05
N SER A 40 1.66 -0.22 -3.13
CA SER A 40 3.00 -0.84 -3.11
C SER A 40 3.98 -0.07 -2.24
N THR A 41 3.93 1.27 -2.27
CA THR A 41 4.74 2.12 -1.39
C THR A 41 4.35 1.91 0.07
N GLY A 42 3.05 1.92 0.39
CA GLY A 42 2.59 1.66 1.76
C GLY A 42 3.04 0.30 2.29
N LEU A 43 3.01 -0.75 1.46
CA LEU A 43 3.58 -2.05 1.81
C LEU A 43 5.09 -1.98 2.07
N THR A 44 5.82 -1.26 1.23
CA THR A 44 7.28 -1.12 1.35
C THR A 44 7.65 -0.37 2.63
N ASP A 45 6.92 0.69 2.97
CA ASP A 45 7.12 1.49 4.17
C ASP A 45 7.05 0.64 5.45
N ILE A 46 6.11 -0.30 5.53
CA ILE A 46 5.97 -1.19 6.68
C ILE A 46 6.87 -2.44 6.62
N THR A 47 7.48 -2.76 5.47
CA THR A 47 8.25 -4.00 5.28
C THR A 47 9.51 -4.02 6.14
N ALA A 48 10.15 -2.87 6.37
CA ALA A 48 11.32 -2.78 7.24
C ALA A 48 11.04 -3.22 8.68
N GLY A 49 9.81 -3.01 9.17
CA GLY A 49 9.39 -3.40 10.51
C GLY A 49 9.43 -4.91 10.76
N LYS A 50 9.34 -5.74 9.70
CA LYS A 50 9.43 -7.20 9.83
C LYS A 50 10.78 -7.63 10.38
N ALA A 51 11.87 -7.12 9.78
CA ALA A 51 13.23 -7.49 10.19
C ALA A 51 13.50 -7.06 11.64
N ASN A 52 13.10 -5.84 12.01
CA ASN A 52 13.24 -5.35 13.38
C ASN A 52 12.39 -6.16 14.37
N THR A 53 11.19 -6.58 13.97
CA THR A 53 10.34 -7.47 14.78
C THR A 53 11.03 -8.81 15.04
N GLU A 54 11.61 -9.45 14.01
CA GLU A 54 12.34 -10.71 14.19
C GLU A 54 13.53 -10.56 15.12
N THR A 55 14.30 -9.47 14.99
CA THR A 55 15.42 -9.19 15.91
C THR A 55 14.92 -9.04 17.35
N LYS A 56 13.84 -8.30 17.57
CA LYS A 56 13.25 -8.11 18.91
C LYS A 56 12.74 -9.43 19.51
N LEU A 57 12.12 -10.27 18.68
CA LEU A 57 11.64 -11.58 19.12
C LEU A 57 12.81 -12.52 19.48
N ALA A 58 13.88 -12.52 18.68
CA ALA A 58 15.10 -13.29 18.94
C ALA A 58 15.85 -12.82 20.20
N GLU A 59 15.79 -11.52 20.53
CA GLU A 59 16.33 -10.96 21.78
C GLU A 59 15.55 -11.38 23.04
N GLY A 60 14.34 -11.94 22.89
CA GLY A 60 13.49 -12.38 23.99
C GLY A 60 12.56 -11.28 24.51
N LEU A 61 11.46 -11.04 23.78
CA LEU A 61 10.42 -10.09 24.18
C LEU A 61 9.73 -10.50 25.49
N THR A 62 9.78 -9.62 26.50
CA THR A 62 9.08 -9.79 27.78
C THR A 62 7.75 -9.05 27.83
N ASN A 63 7.58 -8.00 27.01
CA ASN A 63 6.38 -7.19 26.91
C ASN A 63 5.92 -7.08 25.46
N LYS A 64 4.62 -6.87 25.28
CA LYS A 64 4.03 -6.58 23.98
C LYS A 64 4.56 -5.25 23.43
N LEU A 65 4.93 -5.21 22.15
CA LEU A 65 5.23 -3.95 21.45
C LEU A 65 3.96 -3.43 20.77
N THR A 66 3.72 -2.14 20.87
CA THR A 66 2.48 -1.52 20.36
C THR A 66 2.70 -0.29 19.49
N ASN A 67 3.93 0.22 19.43
CA ASN A 67 4.24 1.45 18.69
C ASN A 67 5.06 1.14 17.44
N ALA A 68 4.85 1.92 16.38
CA ALA A 68 5.64 1.81 15.15
C ALA A 68 7.15 1.98 15.42
N THR A 69 7.51 2.88 16.34
CA THR A 69 8.90 3.13 16.73
C THR A 69 9.57 1.93 17.41
N ASP A 70 8.80 1.05 18.05
CA ASP A 70 9.33 -0.14 18.73
C ASP A 70 9.96 -1.12 17.71
N VAL A 71 9.48 -1.07 16.46
CA VAL A 71 9.98 -1.86 15.33
C VAL A 71 10.70 -0.98 14.30
N GLY A 72 11.15 0.22 14.70
CA GLY A 72 11.95 1.12 13.86
C GLY A 72 11.19 1.74 12.69
N LEU A 73 9.85 1.80 12.77
CA LEU A 73 9.01 2.48 11.79
C LEU A 73 8.58 3.87 12.28
N GLN A 74 8.29 4.75 11.35
CA GLN A 74 7.59 6.00 11.64
C GLN A 74 6.09 5.71 11.86
N ALA A 75 5.41 6.55 12.64
CA ALA A 75 3.98 6.39 12.90
C ALA A 75 3.10 6.68 11.65
N SER A 76 3.65 7.35 10.64
CA SER A 76 3.01 7.66 9.37
C SER A 76 4.06 7.90 8.28
N SER A 77 3.62 7.90 7.02
CA SER A 77 4.45 8.17 5.84
C SER A 77 3.65 8.91 4.78
N ASN A 78 4.21 9.12 3.59
CA ASN A 78 3.44 9.67 2.47
C ASN A 78 2.35 8.73 1.97
N ALA A 79 2.53 7.41 2.10
CA ALA A 79 1.55 6.41 1.65
C ALA A 79 0.64 5.93 2.79
N CYS A 80 1.06 6.06 4.05
CA CYS A 80 0.33 5.62 5.23
C CYS A 80 -0.08 6.81 6.11
N SER A 81 -1.38 7.07 6.28
CA SER A 81 -1.87 8.07 7.24
C SER A 81 -1.54 7.68 8.68
N SER A 82 -1.55 6.38 8.97
CA SER A 82 -1.08 5.82 10.23
C SER A 82 -0.50 4.43 10.03
N ILE A 83 0.45 4.08 10.88
CA ILE A 83 1.04 2.74 10.99
C ILE A 83 0.81 2.25 12.42
N SER A 84 0.06 1.16 12.55
CA SER A 84 -0.18 0.50 13.82
C SER A 84 0.61 -0.80 13.91
N VAL A 85 1.13 -1.09 15.10
CA VAL A 85 1.97 -2.26 15.36
C VAL A 85 1.45 -2.98 16.59
N SER A 86 1.45 -4.31 16.53
CA SER A 86 1.14 -5.17 17.65
C SER A 86 2.02 -6.41 17.54
N VAL A 87 3.06 -6.51 18.36
CA VAL A 87 3.94 -7.68 18.45
C VAL A 87 3.74 -8.33 19.82
N ASP A 88 3.14 -9.52 19.84
CA ASP A 88 2.96 -10.31 21.05
C ASP A 88 4.27 -11.00 21.46
N THR A 89 4.42 -11.36 22.74
CA THR A 89 5.60 -12.10 23.24
C THR A 89 5.69 -13.51 22.66
N THR A 90 4.57 -14.05 22.15
CA THR A 90 4.51 -15.30 21.37
C THR A 90 4.96 -15.13 19.91
N GLY A 91 5.28 -13.92 19.47
CA GLY A 91 5.65 -13.63 18.07
C GLY A 91 4.47 -13.48 17.12
N LEU A 92 3.22 -13.49 17.62
CA LEU A 92 2.05 -13.08 16.84
C LEU A 92 2.16 -11.58 16.54
N THR A 93 2.24 -11.23 15.26
CA THR A 93 2.48 -9.83 14.87
C THR A 93 1.45 -9.34 13.86
N THR A 94 1.02 -8.09 14.04
CA THR A 94 0.32 -7.30 13.04
C THR A 94 1.02 -5.96 12.89
N ILE A 95 1.50 -5.66 11.68
CA ILE A 95 1.99 -4.33 11.28
C ILE A 95 1.05 -3.86 10.18
N GLU A 96 0.25 -2.83 10.45
CA GLU A 96 -0.79 -2.36 9.55
C GLU A 96 -0.54 -0.90 9.15
N CYS A 97 -0.52 -0.65 7.85
CA CYS A 97 -0.57 0.69 7.27
C CYS A 97 -2.02 1.00 6.87
N THR A 98 -2.57 2.10 7.41
CA THR A 98 -3.77 2.72 6.86
C THR A 98 -3.36 3.63 5.71
N LEU A 99 -3.72 3.23 4.49
CA LEU A 99 -3.34 3.91 3.26
C LEU A 99 -3.99 5.30 3.15
N GLN A 100 -3.25 6.21 2.54
CA GLN A 100 -3.74 7.52 2.11
C GLN A 100 -3.33 7.80 0.66
N GLY A 101 -4.00 8.76 0.03
CA GLY A 101 -3.73 9.15 -1.35
C GLY A 101 -5.01 9.20 -2.17
N THR A 102 -5.06 8.45 -3.27
CA THR A 102 -6.25 8.45 -4.14
C THR A 102 -7.50 7.97 -3.39
N SER A 103 -8.67 8.48 -3.79
CA SER A 103 -9.96 8.12 -3.17
C SER A 103 -10.29 6.63 -3.23
N GLN A 104 -9.67 5.89 -4.16
CA GLN A 104 -9.85 4.44 -4.32
C GLN A 104 -9.21 3.62 -3.18
N ILE A 105 -8.18 4.16 -2.52
CA ILE A 105 -7.41 3.45 -1.49
C ILE A 105 -7.37 4.19 -0.14
N SER A 106 -7.82 5.45 -0.09
CA SER A 106 -7.78 6.23 1.14
C SER A 106 -8.61 5.56 2.25
N GLY A 107 -7.98 5.32 3.41
CA GLY A 107 -8.59 4.62 4.55
C GLY A 107 -8.59 3.09 4.44
N LYS A 108 -8.11 2.53 3.32
CA LYS A 108 -7.88 1.08 3.18
C LYS A 108 -6.62 0.67 3.92
N LYS A 109 -6.49 -0.62 4.21
CA LYS A 109 -5.44 -1.22 5.01
C LYS A 109 -4.60 -2.19 4.20
N ILE A 110 -3.31 -2.15 4.47
CA ILE A 110 -2.36 -3.17 4.03
C ILE A 110 -1.50 -3.54 5.23
N SER A 111 -1.37 -4.84 5.48
CA SER A 111 -0.73 -5.34 6.69
C SER A 111 0.22 -6.49 6.41
N TRP A 112 1.26 -6.55 7.24
CA TRP A 112 2.05 -7.74 7.45
C TRP A 112 1.57 -8.43 8.73
N GLU A 113 1.16 -9.67 8.59
CA GLU A 113 0.74 -10.53 9.69
C GLU A 113 1.74 -11.67 9.85
N ARG A 114 2.18 -11.92 11.08
CA ARG A 114 3.04 -13.05 11.44
C ARG A 114 2.26 -13.95 12.38
N THR A 115 2.24 -15.26 12.10
CA THR A 115 1.68 -16.22 13.06
C THR A 115 2.56 -16.34 14.30
N ALA A 116 1.98 -16.72 15.45
CA ALA A 116 2.75 -17.00 16.65
C ALA A 116 3.77 -18.13 16.43
N ASP A 117 4.87 -18.07 17.17
CA ASP A 117 5.76 -19.21 17.36
C ASP A 117 5.07 -20.23 18.29
N SER A 118 5.37 -21.51 18.08
CA SER A 118 4.92 -22.58 18.98
C SER A 118 6.08 -23.48 19.33
N ALA A 119 6.62 -23.29 20.54
CA ALA A 119 7.66 -24.17 21.07
C ALA A 119 7.18 -25.63 21.19
N THR A 120 5.90 -25.83 21.51
CA THR A 120 5.30 -27.16 21.65
C THR A 120 5.15 -27.88 20.31
N ALA A 121 4.82 -27.16 19.23
CA ALA A 121 4.68 -27.73 17.89
C ALA A 121 5.97 -27.63 17.04
N GLY A 122 7.00 -26.95 17.53
CA GLY A 122 8.25 -26.69 16.79
C GLY A 122 8.06 -25.74 15.60
N THR A 123 7.01 -24.91 15.61
CA THR A 123 6.65 -24.06 14.47
C THR A 123 7.19 -22.64 14.66
N THR A 124 7.96 -22.15 13.68
CA THR A 124 8.32 -20.73 13.59
C THR A 124 7.22 -19.97 12.87
N GLY A 125 6.91 -18.77 13.37
CA GLY A 125 5.94 -17.88 12.79
C GLY A 125 6.26 -17.52 11.35
N THR A 126 5.23 -17.47 10.51
CA THR A 126 5.35 -17.16 9.10
C THR A 126 4.67 -15.83 8.79
N TRP A 127 5.33 -15.01 7.97
CA TRP A 127 4.76 -13.74 7.50
C TRP A 127 3.83 -13.93 6.31
N ARG A 128 2.73 -13.19 6.33
CA ARG A 128 1.76 -13.09 5.24
C ARG A 128 1.35 -11.63 5.05
N CYS A 129 1.17 -11.22 3.82
CA CYS A 129 0.59 -9.91 3.54
C CYS A 129 -0.93 -10.03 3.38
N LYS A 130 -1.67 -9.11 4.00
CA LYS A 130 -3.13 -8.98 3.90
C LYS A 130 -3.50 -7.55 3.49
N THR A 131 -4.60 -7.39 2.77
CA THR A 131 -5.12 -6.06 2.41
C THR A 131 -6.61 -6.11 2.10
N ASP A 132 -7.33 -5.02 2.41
CA ASP A 132 -8.74 -4.81 2.07
C ASP A 132 -8.93 -3.97 0.79
N VAL A 133 -7.83 -3.64 0.11
CA VAL A 133 -7.82 -2.96 -1.19
C VAL A 133 -8.42 -3.89 -2.25
N ALA A 134 -9.16 -3.31 -3.19
CA ALA A 134 -9.79 -4.06 -4.28
C ALA A 134 -8.78 -4.94 -5.04
N ASP A 135 -9.22 -6.12 -5.49
CA ASP A 135 -8.35 -7.13 -6.12
C ASP A 135 -7.58 -6.60 -7.35
N ASN A 136 -8.17 -5.66 -8.08
CA ASN A 136 -7.54 -5.05 -9.25
C ASN A 136 -6.42 -4.09 -8.88
N LEU A 137 -6.32 -3.63 -7.62
CA LEU A 137 -5.34 -2.65 -7.12
C LEU A 137 -4.34 -3.24 -6.12
N ARG A 138 -4.60 -4.43 -5.55
CA ARG A 138 -3.71 -5.04 -4.55
C ARG A 138 -2.40 -5.59 -5.16
N PRO A 139 -1.30 -5.64 -4.38
CA PRO A 139 -0.09 -6.36 -4.77
C PRO A 139 -0.35 -7.87 -4.86
N LYS A 140 0.25 -8.55 -5.83
CA LYS A 140 0.08 -10.00 -6.02
C LYS A 140 0.58 -10.84 -4.83
N SER A 141 1.50 -10.30 -4.04
CA SER A 141 2.04 -10.94 -2.83
C SER A 141 1.08 -10.88 -1.64
N CYS A 142 -0.01 -10.11 -1.72
CA CYS A 142 -0.95 -9.90 -0.64
C CYS A 142 -2.27 -10.62 -0.89
N GLY A 143 -2.76 -11.34 0.13
CA GLY A 143 -4.09 -11.93 0.12
C GLY A 143 -5.17 -10.91 0.53
N ALA A 144 -6.43 -11.20 0.21
CA ALA A 144 -7.56 -10.47 0.78
C ALA A 144 -7.55 -10.61 2.30
N SER A 145 -7.71 -9.49 3.02
CA SER A 145 -7.82 -9.43 4.47
C SER A 145 -9.08 -10.14 4.93
#